data_AF-A0A1D7ZVX4-F1
#
_entry.id   AF-A0A1D7ZVX4-F1
#
_cell.length_a   1.000
_cell.length_b   1.000
_cell.length_c   1.000
_cell.angle_alpha   90.00
_cell.angle_beta   90.00
_cell.angle_gamma   90.00
#
_symmetry.space_group_name_H-M   'P 1'
#
loop_
_entity.id
_entity.type
_entity.pdbx_description
1 polymer ?
#
loop_
_entity_poly.entity_id
_entity_poly.type
_entity_poly.pdbx_seq_one_letter_code
_entity_poly.pdbx_strand_id
1 'polypeptide(L)'
;MAKHIGITQPALYHHFSDKEVLYLDVLTALCGKVRQDINKVMRKEDMDPEERLWEIAKVILKYHPLSVYSQYQFARRSLTASSQLKLDMIFMMDYVEPLSEYFKLPEVNLRPDLLPKEAAELFIASLTPLFGTFQQVGGRAINEEQRQRIILSCILHGFVKQA
;
A
#
# COMPACT_ATOMS: atom_id res chain seq x y z
N MET A 1 19.14 -4.43 -17.88
CA MET A 1 19.25 -5.76 -17.26
C MET A 1 18.98 -5.66 -15.76
N ALA A 2 17.72 -5.86 -15.36
CA ALA A 2 17.35 -6.19 -13.99
C ALA A 2 16.62 -7.53 -14.07
N LYS A 3 17.20 -8.56 -13.43
CA LYS A 3 16.65 -9.91 -13.39
C LYS A 3 15.19 -9.84 -12.97
N HIS A 4 14.33 -10.47 -13.77
CA HIS A 4 12.95 -10.76 -13.43
C HIS A 4 12.91 -11.34 -12.02
N ILE A 5 12.42 -10.55 -11.05
CA ILE A 5 11.97 -11.08 -9.78
C ILE A 5 10.74 -11.91 -10.16
N GLY A 6 10.93 -13.23 -10.21
CA GLY A 6 10.00 -14.22 -10.77
C GLY A 6 8.69 -14.34 -9.99
N ILE A 7 7.91 -13.27 -9.96
CA ILE A 7 6.60 -13.19 -9.31
C ILE A 7 5.57 -12.70 -10.34
N THR A 8 5.65 -13.23 -11.57
CA THR A 8 4.60 -13.03 -12.57
C THR A 8 4.11 -14.38 -13.08
N GLN A 9 3.30 -15.05 -12.25
CA GLN A 9 1.97 -15.54 -12.62
C GLN A 9 1.35 -16.37 -11.47
N PRO A 10 0.01 -16.29 -11.26
CA PRO A 10 -0.77 -17.16 -10.36
C PRO A 10 -0.84 -18.65 -10.74
N ALA A 11 0.13 -19.20 -11.47
CA ALA A 11 0.04 -20.54 -12.07
C ALA A 11 0.50 -21.71 -11.17
N LEU A 12 0.79 -21.47 -9.88
CA LEU A 12 1.42 -22.48 -9.02
C LEU A 12 0.46 -23.21 -8.04
N TYR A 13 -0.84 -22.91 -8.07
CA TYR A 13 -1.79 -23.26 -6.99
C TYR A 13 -2.49 -24.62 -7.10
N HIS A 14 -1.76 -25.70 -7.37
CA HIS A 14 -2.35 -27.06 -7.33
C HIS A 14 -1.61 -28.02 -6.38
N HIS A 15 -1.53 -27.65 -5.10
CA HIS A 15 -1.09 -28.46 -3.94
C HIS A 15 0.41 -28.37 -3.50
N PHE A 16 0.58 -28.67 -2.20
CA PHE A 16 1.75 -28.68 -1.30
C PHE A 16 1.95 -27.44 -0.40
N SER A 17 2.00 -27.70 0.92
CA SER A 17 2.28 -26.75 2.02
C SER A 17 3.55 -25.93 1.80
N ASP A 18 4.54 -26.53 1.13
CA ASP A 18 5.85 -25.91 0.88
C ASP A 18 5.75 -24.68 -0.02
N LYS A 19 4.73 -24.62 -0.90
CA LYS A 19 4.50 -23.46 -1.77
C LYS A 19 3.92 -22.28 -1.01
N GLU A 20 3.04 -22.52 -0.03
CA GLU A 20 2.52 -21.44 0.83
C GLU A 20 3.61 -20.88 1.73
N VAL A 21 4.48 -21.75 2.27
CA VAL A 21 5.64 -21.33 3.07
C VAL A 21 6.57 -20.45 2.22
N LEU A 22 6.99 -20.93 1.05
CA LEU A 22 7.85 -20.15 0.15
C LEU A 22 7.20 -18.82 -0.26
N TYR A 23 5.90 -18.83 -0.57
CA TYR A 23 5.15 -17.62 -0.90
C TYR A 23 5.20 -16.60 0.25
N LEU A 24 4.90 -17.04 1.48
CA LEU A 24 4.91 -16.18 2.67
C LEU A 24 6.31 -15.69 3.02
N ASP A 25 7.36 -16.49 2.79
CA ASP A 25 8.75 -16.07 3.03
C ASP A 25 9.18 -14.97 2.03
N VAL A 26 8.86 -15.15 0.75
CA VAL A 26 9.10 -14.12 -0.28
C VAL A 26 8.34 -12.84 0.04
N LEU A 27 7.07 -12.98 0.45
CA LEU A 27 6.22 -11.86 0.82
C LEU A 27 6.75 -11.14 2.06
N THR A 28 7.20 -11.87 3.08
CA THR A 28 7.83 -11.29 4.29
C THR A 28 9.05 -10.46 3.92
N ALA A 29 9.91 -10.97 3.03
CA ALA A 29 11.08 -10.22 2.58
C ALA A 29 10.72 -8.96 1.77
N LEU A 30 9.67 -9.01 0.95
CA LEU A 30 9.18 -7.86 0.19
C LEU A 30 8.56 -6.80 1.11
N CYS A 31 7.60 -7.20 1.95
CA CYS A 31 6.88 -6.33 2.86
C CYS A 31 7.83 -5.71 3.90
N GLY A 32 8.81 -6.46 4.39
CA GLY A 32 9.86 -5.92 5.25
C GLY A 32 10.66 -4.78 4.61
N LYS A 33 10.93 -4.83 3.29
CA LYS A 33 11.58 -3.72 2.56
C LYS A 33 10.66 -2.52 2.41
N VAL A 34 9.36 -2.75 2.17
CA VAL A 34 8.36 -1.68 2.15
C VAL A 34 8.35 -0.95 3.48
N ARG A 35 8.22 -1.67 4.59
CA ARG A 35 8.27 -1.09 5.95
C ARG A 35 9.54 -0.27 6.18
N GLN A 36 10.71 -0.81 5.80
CA GLN A 36 11.97 -0.10 5.94
C GLN A 36 11.98 1.23 5.18
N ASP A 37 11.48 1.26 3.94
CA ASP A 37 11.43 2.47 3.13
C ASP A 37 10.34 3.45 3.62
N ILE A 38 9.19 2.97 4.11
CA ILE A 38 8.19 3.81 4.80
C ILE A 38 8.82 4.47 6.04
N ASN A 39 9.53 3.70 6.87
CA ASN A 39 10.19 4.23 8.05
C ASN A 39 11.29 5.25 7.72
N LYS A 40 11.94 5.17 6.55
CA LYS A 40 12.87 6.21 6.10
C LYS A 40 12.14 7.51 5.77
N VAL A 41 10.96 7.43 5.14
CA VAL A 41 10.12 8.61 4.88
C VAL A 41 9.66 9.25 6.21
N MET A 42 9.24 8.42 7.18
CA MET A 42 8.80 8.88 8.50
C MET A 42 9.87 9.60 9.31
N ARG A 43 11.15 9.33 9.07
CA ARG A 43 12.28 10.00 9.75
C ARG A 43 12.66 11.35 9.14
N LYS A 44 12.04 11.75 8.02
CA LYS A 44 12.31 13.06 7.41
C LYS A 44 11.64 14.15 8.25
N GLU A 45 12.45 15.08 8.74
CA GLU A 45 12.01 16.26 9.48
C GLU A 45 11.42 17.33 8.54
N ASP A 46 10.63 18.25 9.08
CA ASP A 46 10.08 19.44 8.40
C ASP A 46 9.36 19.15 7.05
N MET A 47 8.70 18.01 6.97
CA MET A 47 7.93 17.60 5.79
C MET A 47 6.44 17.86 6.01
N ASP A 48 5.81 18.49 5.00
CA ASP A 48 4.36 18.62 4.94
C ASP A 48 3.67 17.24 5.06
N PRO A 49 2.59 17.11 5.86
CA PRO A 49 1.92 15.83 6.08
C PRO A 49 1.44 15.16 4.78
N GLU A 50 0.82 15.91 3.88
CA GLU A 50 0.33 15.35 2.61
C GLU A 50 1.49 14.92 1.71
N GLU A 51 2.58 15.69 1.67
CA GLU A 51 3.78 15.30 0.94
C GLU A 51 4.42 14.04 1.56
N ARG A 52 4.44 13.91 2.89
CA ARG A 52 4.91 12.70 3.57
C ARG A 52 4.06 11.49 3.19
N LEU A 53 2.74 11.65 3.14
CA LEU A 53 1.83 10.60 2.74
C LEU A 53 1.98 10.22 1.25
N TRP A 54 2.26 11.20 0.39
CA TRP A 54 2.62 10.96 -1.00
C TRP A 54 3.93 10.18 -1.14
N GLU A 55 4.97 10.55 -0.40
CA GLU A 55 6.24 9.81 -0.36
C GLU A 55 6.04 8.36 0.11
N ILE A 56 5.16 8.13 1.09
CA ILE A 56 4.78 6.78 1.52
C ILE A 56 4.05 6.03 0.40
N ALA A 57 3.08 6.66 -0.28
CA ALA A 57 2.39 6.05 -1.41
C ALA A 57 3.37 5.65 -2.54
N LYS A 58 4.37 6.50 -2.83
CA LYS A 58 5.44 6.18 -3.80
C LYS A 58 6.27 4.97 -3.39
N VAL A 59 6.57 4.80 -2.11
CA VAL A 59 7.24 3.59 -1.62
C VAL A 59 6.40 2.36 -1.95
N ILE A 60 5.10 2.40 -1.69
CA ILE A 60 4.21 1.26 -1.97
C ILE A 60 4.14 0.97 -3.48
N LEU A 61 3.94 2.01 -4.31
CA LEU A 61 3.89 1.90 -5.78
C LEU A 61 5.20 1.37 -6.39
N LYS A 62 6.34 1.70 -5.79
CA LYS A 62 7.66 1.21 -6.21
C LYS A 62 7.80 -0.32 -6.06
N TYR A 63 7.25 -0.89 -4.99
CA TYR A 63 7.40 -2.31 -4.68
C TYR A 63 6.30 -3.19 -5.27
N HIS A 64 5.14 -2.62 -5.58
CA HIS A 64 3.98 -3.38 -6.02
C HIS A 64 3.54 -2.97 -7.43
N PRO A 65 3.52 -3.90 -8.39
CA PRO A 65 3.01 -3.61 -9.74
C PRO A 65 1.47 -3.53 -9.79
N LEU A 66 0.79 -4.00 -8.74
CA LEU A 66 -0.67 -4.08 -8.63
C LEU A 66 -1.10 -3.62 -7.23
N SER A 67 -2.38 -3.26 -7.07
CA SER A 67 -2.92 -2.86 -5.77
C SER A 67 -2.58 -3.85 -4.66
N VAL A 68 -1.93 -3.35 -3.61
CA VAL A 68 -1.61 -4.08 -2.38
C VAL A 68 -2.87 -4.68 -1.76
N TYR A 69 -3.96 -3.92 -1.73
CA TYR A 69 -5.23 -4.37 -1.21
C TYR A 69 -5.84 -5.51 -2.03
N SER A 70 -5.83 -5.40 -3.37
CA SER A 70 -6.32 -6.46 -4.25
C SER A 70 -5.47 -7.73 -4.14
N GLN A 71 -4.14 -7.59 -4.07
CA GLN A 71 -3.22 -8.71 -3.89
C GLN A 71 -3.43 -9.41 -2.54
N TYR A 72 -3.61 -8.65 -1.46
CA TYR A 72 -3.96 -9.18 -0.14
C TYR A 72 -5.24 -10.00 -0.18
N GLN A 73 -6.32 -9.44 -0.73
CA GLN A 73 -7.62 -10.11 -0.84
C GLN A 73 -7.53 -11.41 -1.66
N PHE A 74 -6.80 -11.37 -2.78
CA PHE A 74 -6.58 -12.55 -3.61
C PHE A 74 -5.78 -13.64 -2.88
N ALA A 75 -4.67 -13.26 -2.24
CA ALA A 75 -3.83 -14.19 -1.49
C ALA A 75 -4.62 -14.83 -0.34
N ARG A 76 -5.39 -14.05 0.41
CA ARG A 76 -6.18 -14.53 1.53
C ARG A 76 -7.22 -15.58 1.10
N ARG A 77 -7.88 -15.40 -0.05
CA ARG A 77 -8.83 -16.39 -0.61
C ARG A 77 -8.16 -17.67 -1.12
N SER A 78 -6.85 -17.62 -1.38
CA SER A 78 -6.09 -18.70 -2.01
C SER A 78 -5.28 -19.54 -1.01
N LEU A 79 -5.08 -19.04 0.21
CA LEU A 79 -4.26 -19.68 1.25
C LEU A 79 -5.09 -20.50 2.25
N THR A 80 -4.47 -21.50 2.87
CA THR A 80 -5.01 -22.18 4.06
C THR A 80 -5.21 -21.23 5.23
N ALA A 81 -6.07 -21.60 6.20
CA ALA A 81 -6.36 -20.77 7.38
C ALA A 81 -5.09 -20.41 8.19
N SER A 82 -4.15 -21.35 8.38
CA SER A 82 -2.90 -21.06 9.09
C SER A 82 -2.01 -20.08 8.33
N SER A 83 -1.94 -20.19 7.00
CA SER A 83 -1.21 -19.26 6.13
C SER A 83 -1.89 -17.90 6.02
N GLN A 84 -3.23 -17.82 6.10
CA GLN A 84 -3.97 -16.57 6.18
C GLN A 84 -3.61 -15.78 7.44
N LEU A 85 -3.49 -16.44 8.60
CA LEU A 85 -3.07 -15.77 9.84
C LEU A 85 -1.66 -15.17 9.71
N LYS A 86 -0.73 -15.90 9.07
CA LYS A 86 0.62 -15.38 8.78
C LYS A 86 0.57 -14.20 7.80
N LEU A 87 -0.24 -14.28 6.75
CA LEU A 87 -0.46 -13.19 5.81
C LEU A 87 -0.99 -11.94 6.54
N ASP A 88 -2.01 -12.11 7.39
CA ASP A 88 -2.61 -11.03 8.16
C ASP A 88 -1.57 -10.36 9.08
N MET A 89 -0.69 -11.14 9.72
CA MET A 89 0.41 -10.61 10.54
C MET A 89 1.43 -9.83 9.70
N ILE A 90 1.84 -10.33 8.54
CA ILE A 90 2.77 -9.63 7.64
C ILE A 90 2.21 -8.26 7.26
N PHE A 91 0.95 -8.22 6.80
CA PHE A 91 0.32 -6.96 6.39
C PHE A 91 0.13 -5.98 7.56
N MET A 92 -0.26 -6.50 8.72
CA MET A 92 -0.38 -5.70 9.93
C MET A 92 0.94 -5.05 10.30
N MET A 93 2.02 -5.83 10.37
CA MET A 93 3.32 -5.36 10.84
C MET A 93 4.05 -4.47 9.82
N ASP A 94 3.93 -4.77 8.52
CA ASP A 94 4.75 -4.13 7.50
C ASP A 94 4.05 -2.98 6.74
N TYR A 95 2.72 -2.85 6.85
CA TYR A 95 1.97 -1.73 6.26
C TYR A 95 1.11 -1.00 7.29
N VAL A 96 0.23 -1.71 7.99
CA VAL A 96 -0.80 -1.06 8.83
C VAL A 96 -0.16 -0.35 10.01
N GLU A 97 0.71 -1.00 10.77
CA GLU A 97 1.38 -0.40 11.92
C GLU A 97 2.22 0.84 11.56
N PRO A 98 3.14 0.80 10.58
CA PRO A 98 3.93 1.99 10.25
C PRO A 98 3.08 3.13 9.68
N LEU A 99 1.97 2.85 8.97
CA LEU A 99 1.03 3.88 8.54
C LEU A 99 0.17 4.41 9.70
N SER A 100 -0.19 3.56 10.65
CA SER A 100 -0.89 3.97 11.88
C SER A 100 -0.03 4.96 12.67
N GLU A 101 1.30 4.76 12.74
CA GLU A 101 2.23 5.74 13.32
C GLU A 101 2.20 7.09 12.60
N TYR A 102 2.07 7.10 11.26
CA TYR A 102 1.84 8.36 10.52
C TYR A 102 0.57 9.06 10.99
N PHE A 103 -0.55 8.36 11.07
CA PHE A 103 -1.83 8.96 11.49
C PHE A 103 -1.90 9.36 12.97
N LYS A 104 -0.91 8.97 13.80
CA LYS A 104 -0.75 9.45 15.18
C LYS A 104 -0.03 10.79 15.28
N LEU A 105 0.63 11.24 14.21
CA LEU A 105 1.39 12.48 14.24
C LEU A 105 0.46 13.69 14.45
N PRO A 106 0.79 14.63 15.37
CA PRO A 106 -0.05 15.79 15.66
C PRO A 106 -0.36 16.65 14.42
N GLU A 107 0.62 16.81 13.52
CA GLU A 107 0.48 17.61 12.30
C GLU A 107 -0.48 17.00 11.28
N VAL A 108 -0.82 15.72 11.38
CA VAL A 108 -1.79 15.06 10.49
C VAL A 108 -3.23 15.47 10.81
N ASN A 109 -3.49 15.92 12.05
CA ASN A 109 -4.82 16.35 12.51
C ASN A 109 -5.94 15.37 12.08
N LEU A 110 -5.75 14.08 12.41
CA LEU A 110 -6.69 13.02 12.04
C LEU A 110 -8.10 13.33 12.56
N ARG A 111 -9.11 13.08 11.73
CA ARG A 111 -10.53 13.25 12.11
C ARG A 111 -10.86 12.44 13.37
N PRO A 112 -11.63 13.00 14.32
CA PRO A 112 -11.82 12.42 15.65
C PRO A 112 -12.63 11.11 15.67
N ASP A 113 -13.33 10.80 14.58
CA ASP A 113 -14.13 9.59 14.40
C ASP A 113 -13.39 8.46 13.68
N LEU A 114 -12.08 8.60 13.41
CA LEU A 114 -11.23 7.52 12.93
C LEU A 114 -10.11 7.21 13.93
N LEU A 115 -9.89 5.93 14.17
CA LEU A 115 -8.67 5.46 14.80
C LEU A 115 -7.51 5.47 13.79
N PRO A 116 -6.25 5.75 14.21
CA PRO A 116 -5.09 5.75 13.30
C PRO A 116 -4.94 4.47 12.48
N LYS A 117 -5.27 3.34 13.09
CA LYS A 117 -5.26 2.03 12.43
C LYS A 117 -6.33 1.92 11.33
N GLU A 118 -7.54 2.38 11.59
CA GLU A 118 -8.64 2.38 10.61
C GLU A 118 -8.29 3.28 9.43
N ALA A 119 -7.68 4.44 9.71
CA ALA A 119 -7.17 5.35 8.69
C ALA A 119 -6.07 4.68 7.83
N ALA A 120 -5.13 3.95 8.44
CA ALA A 120 -4.11 3.20 7.74
C ALA A 120 -4.69 2.11 6.83
N GLU A 121 -5.63 1.31 7.33
CA GLU A 121 -6.30 0.26 6.57
C GLU A 121 -7.09 0.84 5.38
N LEU A 122 -7.86 1.91 5.62
CA LEU A 122 -8.63 2.60 4.58
C LEU A 122 -7.72 3.26 3.54
N PHE A 123 -6.61 3.86 3.96
CA PHE A 123 -5.64 4.46 3.08
C PHE A 123 -5.03 3.41 2.13
N ILE A 124 -4.57 2.26 2.66
CA ILE A 124 -4.03 1.18 1.82
C ILE A 124 -5.06 0.73 0.77
N ALA A 125 -6.32 0.57 1.17
CA ALA A 125 -7.39 0.19 0.26
C ALA A 125 -7.65 1.26 -0.82
N SER A 126 -7.64 2.54 -0.43
CA SER A 126 -7.91 3.67 -1.29
C SER A 126 -6.79 3.98 -2.29
N LEU A 127 -5.57 3.43 -2.12
CA LEU A 127 -4.48 3.56 -3.11
C LEU A 127 -4.71 2.75 -4.39
N THR A 128 -5.68 1.82 -4.43
CA THR A 128 -5.96 0.97 -5.60
C THR A 128 -6.01 1.71 -6.96
N PRO A 129 -6.69 2.88 -7.06
CA PRO A 129 -6.66 3.78 -8.22
C PRO A 129 -5.27 4.15 -8.76
N LEU A 130 -4.25 4.22 -7.91
CA LEU A 130 -2.90 4.64 -8.32
C LEU A 130 -2.12 3.57 -9.08
N PHE A 131 -2.59 2.31 -9.08
CA PHE A 131 -1.90 1.18 -9.73
C PHE A 131 -2.39 0.92 -11.17
N GLY A 132 -3.27 1.75 -11.77
CA GLY A 132 -3.86 1.42 -13.07
C GLY A 132 -4.48 2.58 -13.85
N THR A 133 -4.75 2.32 -15.13
CA THR A 133 -4.97 3.32 -16.19
C THR A 133 -6.42 3.50 -16.64
N PHE A 134 -7.39 2.79 -16.03
CA PHE A 134 -8.80 2.98 -16.38
C PHE A 134 -9.23 4.44 -16.17
N GLN A 135 -8.69 5.06 -15.12
CA GLN A 135 -8.99 6.43 -14.76
C GLN A 135 -8.14 7.40 -15.58
N GLN A 136 -8.78 8.14 -16.47
CA GLN A 136 -8.13 9.13 -17.33
C GLN A 136 -8.08 10.52 -16.69
N VAL A 137 -7.88 10.61 -15.38
CA VAL A 137 -7.85 11.88 -14.62
C VAL A 137 -6.81 12.84 -15.24
N GLY A 138 -7.24 14.02 -15.68
CA GLY A 138 -6.36 14.99 -16.37
C GLY A 138 -5.95 14.63 -17.81
N GLY A 139 -6.48 13.54 -18.37
CA GLY A 139 -6.28 13.16 -19.77
C GLY A 139 -4.81 12.97 -20.17
N ARG A 140 -4.46 13.38 -21.39
CA ARG A 140 -3.08 13.30 -21.94
C ARG A 140 -2.20 14.52 -21.59
N ALA A 141 -2.75 15.53 -20.92
CA ALA A 141 -2.06 16.78 -20.64
C ALA A 141 -1.06 16.68 -19.48
N ILE A 142 -1.16 15.63 -18.67
CA ILE A 142 -0.37 15.43 -17.47
C ILE A 142 0.37 14.09 -17.49
N ASN A 143 1.51 14.05 -16.81
CA ASN A 143 2.28 12.83 -16.61
C ASN A 143 1.65 11.94 -15.51
N GLU A 144 2.23 10.76 -15.33
CA GLU A 144 1.72 9.77 -14.37
C GLU A 144 1.78 10.24 -12.92
N GLU A 145 2.87 10.88 -12.49
CA GLU A 145 2.99 11.41 -11.13
C GLU A 145 1.95 12.50 -10.86
N GLN A 146 1.75 13.41 -11.81
CA GLN A 146 0.72 14.45 -11.71
C GLN A 146 -0.68 13.84 -11.58
N ARG A 147 -0.98 12.80 -12.36
CA ARG A 147 -2.24 12.07 -12.28
C ARG A 147 -2.42 11.43 -10.91
N GLN A 148 -1.39 10.74 -10.41
CA GLN A 148 -1.40 10.07 -9.12
C GLN A 148 -1.58 11.07 -7.97
N ARG A 149 -0.96 12.26 -8.04
CA ARG A 149 -1.15 13.34 -7.07
C ARG A 149 -2.59 13.89 -7.06
N ILE A 150 -3.23 14.04 -8.22
CA ILE A 150 -4.65 14.44 -8.28
C ILE A 150 -5.53 13.36 -7.65
N ILE A 151 -5.30 12.09 -7.98
CA ILE A 151 -6.06 10.97 -7.41
C ILE A 151 -5.88 10.92 -5.88
N LEU A 152 -4.65 11.05 -5.38
CA LEU A 152 -4.37 11.11 -3.95
C LEU A 152 -5.08 12.30 -3.29
N SER A 153 -5.05 13.48 -3.91
CA SER A 153 -5.79 14.65 -3.41
C SER A 153 -7.29 14.36 -3.30
N CYS A 154 -7.91 13.71 -4.30
CA CYS A 154 -9.32 13.29 -4.22
C CYS A 154 -9.59 12.27 -3.11
N ILE A 155 -8.63 11.38 -2.81
CA ILE A 155 -8.73 10.41 -1.72
C ILE A 155 -8.72 11.13 -0.36
N LEU A 156 -7.86 12.14 -0.19
CA LEU A 156 -7.68 12.85 1.08
C LEU A 156 -8.79 13.86 1.34
N HIS A 157 -9.22 14.58 0.30
CA HIS A 157 -10.12 15.73 0.43
C HIS A 157 -11.55 15.45 -0.06
N GLY A 158 -11.77 14.28 -0.67
CA GLY A 158 -13.02 13.97 -1.37
C GLY A 158 -13.12 14.68 -2.72
N PHE A 159 -14.31 14.62 -3.32
CA PHE A 159 -14.58 15.18 -4.67
C PHE A 159 -15.28 16.54 -4.65
N VAL A 160 -15.86 16.93 -3.52
CA VAL A 160 -16.65 18.16 -3.39
C VAL A 160 -15.78 19.25 -2.81
N LYS A 161 -15.84 20.44 -3.41
CA LYS A 161 -15.14 21.61 -2.90
C LYS A 161 -15.64 21.96 -1.50
N GLN A 162 -14.74 22.00 -0.53
CA GLN A 162 -15.06 22.51 0.81
C GLN A 162 -15.17 24.04 0.72
N ALA A 163 -16.22 24.59 1.32
CA ALA A 163 -16.61 26.00 1.23
C ALA A 163 -15.71 26.90 2.10
#